data_AF-A0A0N4XYC4-F1
#
_entry.id   AF-A0A0N4XYC4-F1
#
_cell.length_a   1.000
_cell.length_b   1.000
_cell.length_c   1.000
_cell.angle_alpha   90.00
_cell.angle_beta   90.00
_cell.angle_gamma   90.00
#
_symmetry.space_group_name_H-M   'P 1'
#
loop_
_entity.id
_entity.type
_entity.pdbx_description
1 polymer ?
#
loop_
_entity_poly.entity_id
_entity_poly.type
_entity_poly.pdbx_seq_one_letter_code
_entity_poly.pdbx_strand_id
1 'polypeptide(L)'
;MLPTSSSLFPTTKRAHAIRDLERHMEGPYESSVTIEEQDSMPYTVLEDGETTIKHDCFILNGGKHGADHRKFENVLERFSLSKAFAASVKVGVWETLLNNLAEPLSHTTKALKQGILPWSRKEALMKAGEFAALRHSINLDCTLLNRDFYWDRSELEQYYLMSARHFTLGRRISGLNNRLDYCEELVKMVDNMLALRHASTLEWMIIVLIVIEVIFDVLHWADSSPTKVVVVQEAAAPSNEDRSTSH
;
A
#
# COMPACT_ATOMS: atom_id res chain seq x y z
N MET A 1 30.36 -42.53 2.40
CA MET A 1 29.17 -42.66 3.26
C MET A 1 29.22 -41.51 4.25
N LEU A 2 28.53 -40.41 3.95
CA LEU A 2 28.46 -39.25 4.85
C LEU A 2 27.45 -39.59 5.96
N PRO A 3 27.77 -39.31 7.24
CA PRO A 3 26.85 -39.55 8.32
C PRO A 3 25.69 -38.57 8.18
N THR A 4 24.48 -39.11 8.01
CA THR A 4 23.23 -38.38 8.18
C THR A 4 23.19 -37.87 9.62
N SER A 5 23.38 -36.56 9.79
CA SER A 5 23.31 -35.90 11.10
C SER A 5 21.86 -35.99 11.60
N SER A 6 21.66 -36.88 12.56
CA SER A 6 20.43 -36.99 13.33
C SER A 6 20.09 -35.64 13.96
N SER A 7 18.86 -35.18 13.70
CA SER A 7 18.25 -33.98 14.25
C SER A 7 18.52 -33.83 15.76
N LEU A 8 19.38 -32.89 16.14
CA LEU A 8 19.76 -32.64 17.54
C LEU A 8 18.70 -31.85 18.33
N PHE A 9 17.47 -31.73 17.81
CA PHE A 9 16.33 -31.17 18.52
C PHE A 9 15.38 -32.31 18.91
N PRO A 10 15.07 -32.50 20.21
CA PRO A 10 13.98 -33.38 20.62
C PRO A 10 12.69 -32.88 19.97
N THR A 11 12.12 -33.65 19.04
CA THR A 11 10.87 -33.35 18.32
C THR A 11 9.74 -32.96 19.28
N THR A 12 9.74 -33.48 20.50
CA THR A 12 8.80 -33.15 21.58
C THR A 12 8.88 -31.70 22.06
N LYS A 13 10.07 -31.12 22.18
CA LYS A 13 10.23 -29.71 22.60
C LYS A 13 9.79 -28.75 21.52
N ARG A 14 10.11 -29.07 20.25
CA ARG A 14 9.65 -28.32 19.09
C ARG A 14 8.12 -28.35 19.00
N ALA A 15 7.51 -29.53 19.12
CA ALA A 15 6.06 -29.67 19.08
C ALA A 15 5.36 -28.87 20.19
N HIS A 16 5.91 -28.86 21.40
CA HIS A 16 5.37 -28.06 22.49
C HIS A 16 5.44 -26.56 22.20
N ALA A 17 6.59 -26.07 21.72
CA ALA A 17 6.75 -24.65 21.38
C ALA A 17 5.80 -24.21 20.26
N ILE A 18 5.64 -25.03 19.21
CA ILE A 18 4.68 -24.75 18.12
C ILE A 18 3.26 -24.68 18.69
N ARG A 19 2.86 -25.62 19.55
CA ARG A 19 1.53 -25.64 20.16
C ARG A 19 1.24 -24.46 21.08
N ASP A 20 2.26 -23.90 21.73
CA ASP A 20 2.10 -22.68 22.52
C ASP A 20 1.95 -21.45 21.62
N LEU A 21 2.72 -21.39 20.53
CA LEU A 21 2.62 -20.32 19.53
C LEU A 21 1.28 -20.37 18.79
N GLU A 22 0.74 -21.56 18.50
CA GLU A 22 -0.55 -21.76 17.84
C GLU A 22 -1.70 -21.01 18.52
N ARG A 23 -1.67 -20.89 19.85
CA ARG A 23 -2.71 -20.19 20.63
C ARG A 23 -2.76 -18.69 20.36
N HIS A 24 -1.69 -18.14 19.81
CA HIS A 24 -1.52 -16.73 19.51
C HIS A 24 -1.48 -16.46 17.99
N MET A 25 -1.71 -17.48 17.15
CA MET A 25 -1.78 -17.29 15.70
C MET A 25 -3.16 -16.76 15.30
N GLU A 26 -3.17 -15.67 14.54
CA GLU A 26 -4.36 -15.16 13.87
C GLU A 26 -4.30 -15.55 12.39
N GLY A 27 -5.37 -16.17 11.87
CA GLY A 27 -5.45 -16.58 10.45
C GLY A 27 -4.41 -17.63 10.05
N PRO A 28 -4.43 -18.85 10.63
CA PRO A 28 -3.49 -19.91 10.28
C PRO A 28 -3.65 -20.35 8.82
N TYR A 29 -2.53 -20.57 8.14
CA TYR A 29 -2.52 -21.16 6.80
C TYR A 29 -2.94 -22.64 6.85
N GLU A 30 -3.52 -23.14 5.77
CA GLU A 30 -3.81 -24.56 5.62
C GLU A 30 -2.53 -25.40 5.72
N SER A 31 -2.63 -26.55 6.37
CA SER A 31 -1.47 -27.41 6.64
C SER A 31 -0.77 -27.90 5.36
N SER A 32 -1.51 -28.11 4.27
CA SER A 32 -0.97 -28.44 2.95
C SER A 32 -0.03 -27.34 2.43
N VAL A 33 -0.49 -26.09 2.47
CA VAL A 33 0.28 -24.91 2.05
C VAL A 33 1.53 -24.76 2.90
N THR A 34 1.43 -24.97 4.22
CA THR A 34 2.61 -24.88 5.11
C THR A 34 3.67 -25.93 4.82
N ILE A 35 3.27 -27.12 4.34
CA ILE A 35 4.21 -28.20 3.99
C ILE A 35 4.84 -27.93 2.62
N GLU A 36 4.06 -27.43 1.65
CA GLU A 36 4.56 -27.04 0.32
C GLU A 36 5.57 -25.90 0.39
N GLU A 37 5.31 -24.90 1.24
CA GLU A 37 6.19 -23.74 1.46
C GLU A 37 7.30 -24.03 2.52
N GLN A 38 7.40 -25.27 3.01
CA GLN A 38 8.41 -25.62 4.00
C GLN A 38 9.80 -25.64 3.37
N ASP A 39 10.61 -24.64 3.70
CA ASP A 39 12.02 -24.63 3.35
C ASP A 39 12.87 -25.31 4.44
N SER A 40 13.90 -26.05 4.02
CA SER A 40 14.83 -26.73 4.92
C SER A 40 16.26 -26.50 4.45
N MET A 41 17.11 -26.06 5.37
CA MET A 41 18.51 -25.79 5.06
C MET A 41 19.42 -26.80 5.77
N PRO A 42 20.30 -27.50 5.03
CA PRO A 42 21.21 -28.46 5.63
C PRO A 42 22.26 -27.74 6.49
N TYR A 43 22.71 -28.41 7.55
CA TYR A 43 23.81 -27.95 8.37
C TYR A 43 24.78 -29.09 8.69
N THR A 44 26.05 -28.73 8.81
CA THR A 44 27.15 -29.61 9.20
C THR A 44 27.89 -28.97 10.36
N VAL A 45 28.25 -29.78 11.36
CA VAL A 45 29.08 -29.34 12.48
C VAL A 45 30.49 -29.87 12.25
N LEU A 46 31.47 -28.97 12.20
CA LEU A 46 32.88 -29.29 12.00
C LEU A 46 33.63 -29.04 13.30
N GLU A 47 34.42 -30.01 13.78
CA GLU A 47 35.17 -29.88 15.05
C GLU A 47 36.15 -28.69 15.01
N ASP A 48 36.79 -28.48 13.85
CA ASP A 48 37.69 -27.36 13.59
C ASP A 48 37.16 -26.48 12.44
N GLY A 49 37.06 -25.17 12.68
CA GLY A 49 36.70 -24.18 11.66
C GLY A 49 35.80 -23.05 12.15
N GLU A 50 35.59 -22.03 11.33
CA GLU A 50 34.67 -20.94 11.62
C GLU A 50 33.25 -21.24 11.14
N THR A 51 32.26 -20.69 11.83
CA THR A 51 30.87 -20.76 11.39
C THR A 51 30.68 -19.97 10.10
N THR A 52 30.38 -20.67 9.01
CA THR A 52 30.26 -20.08 7.67
C THR A 52 29.09 -20.68 6.89
N ILE A 53 28.65 -20.01 5.82
CA ILE A 53 27.68 -20.57 4.87
C ILE A 53 28.40 -20.81 3.55
N LYS A 54 28.44 -22.06 3.09
CA LYS A 54 29.02 -22.45 1.80
C LYS A 54 28.14 -23.49 1.13
N HIS A 55 27.96 -23.36 -0.19
CA HIS A 55 27.19 -24.31 -1.00
C HIS A 55 25.82 -24.65 -0.39
N ASP A 56 25.09 -23.63 0.06
CA ASP A 56 23.75 -23.75 0.63
C ASP A 56 23.67 -24.58 1.93
N CYS A 57 24.81 -24.77 2.59
CA CYS A 57 24.92 -25.51 3.84
C CYS A 57 25.49 -24.61 4.94
N PHE A 58 24.85 -24.64 6.11
CA PHE A 58 25.38 -24.01 7.32
C PHE A 58 26.50 -24.87 7.89
N ILE A 59 27.72 -24.35 7.89
CA ILE A 59 28.85 -24.95 8.58
C ILE A 59 28.94 -24.29 9.95
N LEU A 60 28.74 -25.06 11.02
CA LEU A 60 28.79 -24.57 12.39
C LEU A 60 30.04 -25.08 13.10
N ASN A 61 30.66 -24.25 13.93
CA ASN A 61 31.82 -24.65 14.74
C ASN A 61 31.41 -25.62 15.87
N GLY A 62 31.94 -26.84 15.85
CA GLY A 62 31.66 -27.90 16.80
C GLY A 62 32.18 -27.62 18.21
N GLY A 63 33.34 -26.97 18.34
CA GLY A 63 33.84 -26.51 19.64
C GLY A 63 32.91 -25.52 20.33
N LYS A 64 32.22 -24.66 19.57
CA LYS A 64 31.23 -23.71 20.10
C LYS A 64 29.85 -24.33 20.37
N HIS A 65 29.54 -25.47 19.75
CA HIS A 65 28.20 -26.08 19.84
C HIS A 65 28.17 -27.47 20.50
N GLY A 66 29.30 -27.95 21.02
CA GLY A 66 29.42 -29.18 21.82
C GLY A 66 29.05 -28.97 23.29
N ALA A 67 29.90 -29.44 24.21
CA ALA A 67 29.65 -29.36 25.65
C ALA A 67 29.39 -27.92 26.15
N ASP A 68 30.05 -26.94 25.54
CA ASP A 68 30.02 -25.52 25.90
C ASP A 68 28.93 -24.70 25.17
N HIS A 69 27.96 -25.34 24.53
CA HIS A 69 26.91 -24.66 23.74
C HIS A 69 26.07 -23.63 24.53
N ARG A 70 26.09 -23.68 25.88
CA ARG A 70 25.37 -22.74 26.75
C ARG A 70 26.20 -21.51 27.13
N LYS A 71 27.47 -21.44 26.75
CA LYS A 71 28.27 -20.22 26.92
C LYS A 71 27.58 -19.06 26.20
N PHE A 72 27.61 -17.89 26.83
CA PHE A 72 26.89 -16.70 26.38
C PHE A 72 27.22 -16.34 24.92
N GLU A 73 28.50 -16.32 24.54
CA GLU A 73 28.92 -16.03 23.16
C GLU A 73 28.40 -17.03 22.13
N ASN A 74 28.39 -18.32 22.47
CA ASN A 74 27.88 -19.38 21.59
C ASN A 74 26.36 -19.30 21.40
N VAL A 75 25.64 -18.84 22.43
CA VAL A 75 24.19 -18.57 22.34
C VAL A 75 23.94 -17.34 21.47
N LEU A 76 24.75 -16.30 21.58
CA LEU A 76 24.63 -15.08 20.80
C LEU A 76 24.90 -15.29 19.31
N GLU A 77 25.85 -16.16 18.98
CA GLU A 77 26.08 -16.59 17.59
C GLU A 77 24.81 -17.27 17.01
N ARG A 78 24.21 -18.21 17.74
CA ARG A 78 22.96 -18.86 17.29
C ARG A 78 21.79 -17.90 17.22
N PHE A 79 21.77 -16.92 18.12
CA PHE A 79 20.79 -15.84 18.12
C PHE A 79 20.91 -14.98 16.86
N SER A 80 22.11 -14.58 16.47
CA SER A 80 22.30 -13.73 15.29
C SER A 80 21.89 -14.46 14.00
N LEU A 81 22.21 -15.76 13.89
CA LEU A 81 21.71 -16.63 12.82
C LEU A 81 20.17 -16.69 12.84
N SER A 82 19.56 -17.03 13.99
CA SER A 82 18.09 -17.11 14.14
C SER A 82 17.39 -15.79 13.81
N LYS A 83 18.00 -14.65 14.15
CA LYS A 83 17.47 -13.33 13.83
C LYS A 83 17.39 -13.12 12.32
N ALA A 84 18.41 -13.55 11.56
CA ALA A 84 18.39 -13.48 10.11
C ALA A 84 17.34 -14.42 9.47
N PHE A 85 17.17 -15.64 10.03
CA PHE A 85 16.07 -16.53 9.62
C PHE A 85 14.71 -15.88 9.84
N ALA A 86 14.47 -15.34 11.04
CA ALA A 86 13.21 -14.67 11.36
C ALA A 86 12.96 -13.46 10.45
N ALA A 87 14.01 -12.68 10.12
CA ALA A 87 13.92 -11.58 9.18
C ALA A 87 13.53 -12.06 7.77
N SER A 88 14.09 -13.19 7.29
CA SER A 88 13.73 -13.80 6.00
C SER A 88 12.25 -14.16 5.93
N VAL A 89 11.73 -14.77 6.99
CA VAL A 89 10.30 -15.13 7.10
C VAL A 89 9.43 -13.87 7.15
N LYS A 90 9.81 -12.86 7.94
CA LYS A 90 9.07 -11.59 8.02
C LYS A 90 8.99 -10.87 6.68
N VAL A 91 10.08 -10.85 5.91
CA VAL A 91 10.07 -10.32 4.54
C VAL A 91 9.12 -11.10 3.65
N GLY A 92 9.08 -12.43 3.78
CA GLY A 92 8.11 -13.28 3.06
C GLY A 92 6.66 -12.93 3.38
N VAL A 93 6.34 -12.67 4.65
CA VAL A 93 5.00 -12.20 5.06
C VAL A 93 4.65 -10.89 4.37
N TRP A 94 5.57 -9.91 4.34
CA TRP A 94 5.31 -8.65 3.64
C TRP A 94 5.18 -8.81 2.13
N GLU A 95 5.95 -9.70 1.51
CA GLU A 95 5.83 -10.05 0.08
C GLU A 95 4.43 -10.60 -0.24
N THR A 96 3.93 -11.53 0.59
CA THR A 96 2.57 -12.09 0.44
C THR A 96 1.50 -11.03 0.66
N LEU A 97 1.63 -10.19 1.69
CA LEU A 97 0.68 -9.09 1.92
C LEU A 97 0.64 -8.12 0.73
N LEU A 98 1.81 -7.75 0.18
CA LEU A 98 1.86 -6.90 -1.01
C LEU A 98 1.18 -7.57 -2.21
N ASN A 99 1.45 -8.86 -2.44
CA ASN A 99 0.85 -9.61 -3.55
C ASN A 99 -0.69 -9.56 -3.46
N ASN A 100 -1.24 -9.81 -2.28
CA ASN A 100 -2.69 -9.80 -2.04
C ASN A 100 -3.30 -8.41 -2.24
N LEU A 101 -2.61 -7.35 -1.79
CA LEU A 101 -3.08 -5.97 -2.00
C LEU A 101 -2.96 -5.53 -3.47
N ALA A 102 -1.96 -6.04 -4.20
CA ALA A 102 -1.71 -5.69 -5.59
C ALA A 102 -2.60 -6.45 -6.60
N GLU A 103 -3.19 -7.59 -6.22
CA GLU A 103 -4.02 -8.39 -7.12
C GLU A 103 -5.23 -7.61 -7.69
N PRO A 104 -6.04 -6.88 -6.89
CA PRO A 104 -7.13 -6.02 -7.39
C PRO A 104 -6.66 -4.91 -8.34
N LEU A 105 -5.41 -4.45 -8.19
CA LEU A 105 -4.81 -3.44 -9.05
C LEU A 105 -4.68 -3.93 -10.50
N SER A 106 -4.38 -5.21 -10.69
CA SER A 106 -4.27 -5.81 -12.03
C SER A 106 -5.59 -5.76 -12.81
N HIS A 107 -6.71 -6.00 -12.12
CA HIS A 107 -8.05 -5.86 -12.69
C HIS A 107 -8.38 -4.41 -13.02
N THR A 108 -7.94 -3.49 -12.15
CA THR A 108 -8.13 -2.05 -12.33
C THR A 108 -7.40 -1.55 -13.58
N THR A 109 -6.13 -1.92 -13.77
CA THR A 109 -5.36 -1.54 -14.97
C THR A 109 -6.02 -2.06 -16.25
N LYS A 110 -6.63 -3.26 -16.22
CA LYS A 110 -7.40 -3.79 -17.36
C LYS A 110 -8.66 -2.95 -17.64
N ALA A 111 -9.39 -2.54 -16.60
CA ALA A 111 -10.57 -1.69 -16.74
C ALA A 111 -10.19 -0.30 -17.28
N LEU A 112 -9.09 0.29 -16.80
CA LEU A 112 -8.57 1.58 -17.27
C LEU A 112 -8.21 1.53 -18.76
N LYS A 113 -7.65 0.43 -19.25
CA LYS A 113 -7.40 0.23 -20.69
C LYS A 113 -8.68 0.28 -21.53
N GLN A 114 -9.82 -0.08 -20.96
CA GLN A 114 -11.14 0.01 -21.59
C GLN A 114 -11.80 1.39 -21.40
N GLY A 115 -11.12 2.34 -20.75
CA GLY A 115 -11.65 3.66 -20.42
C GLY A 115 -12.63 3.66 -19.23
N ILE A 116 -12.70 2.57 -18.48
CA ILE A 116 -13.61 2.42 -17.33
C ILE A 116 -12.83 2.73 -16.05
N LEU A 117 -13.39 3.59 -15.21
CA LEU A 117 -12.86 3.91 -13.89
C LEU A 117 -13.63 3.09 -12.84
N PRO A 118 -13.07 1.97 -12.34
CA PRO A 118 -13.85 1.00 -11.57
C PRO A 118 -14.00 1.36 -10.09
N TRP A 119 -13.30 2.39 -9.60
CA TRP A 119 -13.32 2.77 -8.19
C TRP A 119 -14.09 4.07 -7.96
N SER A 120 -14.69 4.16 -6.78
CA SER A 120 -15.13 5.41 -6.16
C SER A 120 -13.96 6.10 -5.44
N ARG A 121 -14.12 7.39 -5.13
CA ARG A 121 -13.14 8.15 -4.32
C ARG A 121 -12.87 7.49 -2.97
N LYS A 122 -13.89 6.92 -2.33
CA LYS A 122 -13.74 6.22 -1.06
C LYS A 122 -12.87 4.97 -1.22
N GLU A 123 -13.10 4.19 -2.26
CA GLU A 123 -12.31 2.96 -2.53
C GLU A 123 -10.86 3.30 -2.87
N ALA A 124 -10.61 4.32 -3.70
CA ALA A 124 -9.26 4.80 -3.99
C ALA A 124 -8.51 5.21 -2.72
N LEU A 125 -9.16 5.95 -1.82
CA LEU A 125 -8.59 6.33 -0.52
C LEU A 125 -8.32 5.11 0.37
N MET A 126 -9.25 4.14 0.42
CA MET A 126 -9.03 2.90 1.17
C MET A 126 -7.83 2.12 0.66
N LYS A 127 -7.69 1.98 -0.67
CA LYS A 127 -6.52 1.33 -1.29
C LYS A 127 -5.23 2.07 -1.02
N ALA A 128 -5.24 3.41 -1.10
CA ALA A 128 -4.08 4.21 -0.73
C ALA A 128 -3.68 3.99 0.73
N GLY A 129 -4.66 3.90 1.64
CA GLY A 129 -4.45 3.60 3.05
C GLY A 129 -3.86 2.20 3.30
N GLU A 130 -4.32 1.17 2.59
CA GLU A 130 -3.79 -0.20 2.68
C GLU A 130 -2.29 -0.25 2.31
N PHE A 131 -1.89 0.37 1.19
CA PHE A 131 -0.47 0.42 0.80
C PHE A 131 0.37 1.28 1.74
N ALA A 132 -0.16 2.41 2.21
CA ALA A 132 0.52 3.27 3.18
C ALA A 132 0.75 2.54 4.52
N ALA A 133 -0.22 1.76 4.98
CA ALA A 133 -0.10 0.93 6.18
C ALA A 133 0.97 -0.16 6.00
N LEU A 134 1.03 -0.80 4.82
CA LEU A 134 2.08 -1.77 4.53
C LEU A 134 3.46 -1.11 4.50
N ARG A 135 3.61 0.06 3.87
CA ARG A 135 4.88 0.81 3.90
C ARG A 135 5.29 1.17 5.32
N HIS A 136 4.32 1.60 6.13
CA HIS A 136 4.56 1.90 7.54
C HIS A 136 5.11 0.68 8.28
N SER A 137 4.48 -0.49 8.12
CA SER A 137 4.99 -1.72 8.75
C SER A 137 6.39 -2.10 8.24
N ILE A 138 6.65 -2.02 6.93
CA ILE A 138 7.96 -2.34 6.37
C ILE A 138 9.05 -1.43 6.95
N ASN A 139 8.79 -0.13 7.07
CA ASN A 139 9.81 0.84 7.47
C ASN A 139 9.93 1.04 8.99
N LEU A 140 8.85 0.88 9.76
CA LEU A 140 8.88 1.07 11.22
C LEU A 140 8.99 -0.25 11.99
N ASP A 141 8.43 -1.37 11.51
CA ASP A 141 8.56 -2.68 12.17
C ASP A 141 9.86 -3.40 11.76
N CYS A 142 10.97 -2.65 11.68
CA CYS A 142 12.28 -3.14 11.26
C CYS A 142 13.08 -3.84 12.37
N THR A 143 12.48 -4.20 13.51
CA THR A 143 13.22 -4.72 14.69
C THR A 143 14.15 -5.90 14.36
N LEU A 144 13.71 -6.80 13.48
CA LEU A 144 14.50 -7.95 13.03
C LEU A 144 15.60 -7.58 12.02
N LEU A 145 15.40 -6.51 11.24
CA LEU A 145 16.37 -6.02 10.26
C LEU A 145 17.42 -5.10 10.90
N ASN A 146 17.03 -4.45 11.99
CA ASN A 146 17.84 -3.46 12.68
C ASN A 146 19.11 -4.07 13.27
N ARG A 147 20.23 -3.36 13.15
CA ARG A 147 21.56 -3.80 13.57
C ARG A 147 22.04 -3.16 14.87
N ASP A 148 21.23 -2.34 15.53
CA ASP A 148 21.59 -1.65 16.77
C ASP A 148 22.16 -2.58 17.85
N PHE A 149 21.63 -3.79 17.96
CA PHE A 149 22.11 -4.81 18.90
C PHE A 149 23.60 -5.18 18.69
N TYR A 150 24.13 -4.99 17.49
CA TYR A 150 25.48 -5.39 17.09
C TYR A 150 26.50 -4.23 17.07
N TRP A 151 26.12 -2.99 17.43
CA TRP A 151 27.02 -1.83 17.30
C TRP A 151 28.39 -2.02 17.95
N ASP A 152 28.43 -2.65 19.12
CA ASP A 152 29.67 -2.93 19.86
C ASP A 152 30.20 -4.37 19.63
N ARG A 153 29.58 -5.13 18.71
CA ARG A 153 29.78 -6.59 18.56
C ARG A 153 29.92 -6.98 17.09
N SER A 154 30.98 -6.50 16.45
CA SER A 154 31.27 -6.74 15.02
C SER A 154 31.35 -8.23 14.66
N GLU A 155 31.89 -9.07 15.55
CA GLU A 155 31.98 -10.52 15.35
C GLU A 155 30.58 -11.16 15.22
N LEU A 156 29.61 -10.69 15.99
CA LEU A 156 28.22 -11.18 15.92
C LEU A 156 27.48 -10.64 14.70
N GLU A 157 27.77 -9.39 14.31
CA GLU A 157 27.21 -8.77 13.11
C GLU A 157 27.56 -9.58 11.86
N GLN A 158 28.79 -10.12 11.80
CA GLN A 158 29.26 -10.91 10.66
C GLN A 158 28.39 -12.16 10.43
N TYR A 159 27.99 -12.87 11.48
CA TYR A 159 27.10 -14.05 11.36
C TYR A 159 25.70 -13.67 10.86
N TYR A 160 25.15 -12.54 11.33
CA TYR A 160 23.89 -12.00 10.85
C TYR A 160 23.98 -11.60 9.37
N LEU A 161 25.01 -10.82 8.99
CA LEU A 161 25.21 -10.34 7.62
C LEU A 161 25.44 -11.48 6.63
N MET A 162 26.19 -12.51 7.05
CA MET A 162 26.39 -13.71 6.25
C MET A 162 25.07 -14.40 5.93
N SER A 163 24.22 -14.59 6.94
CA SER A 163 22.90 -15.19 6.78
C SER A 163 21.95 -14.28 5.98
N ALA A 164 21.97 -12.98 6.23
CA ALA A 164 21.18 -12.01 5.48
C ALA A 164 21.56 -11.95 3.99
N ARG A 165 22.85 -12.12 3.68
CA ARG A 165 23.35 -12.21 2.30
C ARG A 165 22.89 -13.50 1.64
N HIS A 166 22.95 -14.61 2.36
CA HIS A 166 22.47 -15.91 1.89
C HIS A 166 20.98 -15.86 1.54
N PHE A 167 20.12 -15.35 2.44
CA PHE A 167 18.70 -15.16 2.16
C PHE A 167 18.39 -13.99 1.20
N THR A 168 19.42 -13.29 0.72
CA THR A 168 19.33 -12.14 -0.18
C THR A 168 18.40 -11.03 0.32
N LEU A 169 18.33 -10.83 1.64
CA LEU A 169 17.37 -9.94 2.29
C LEU A 169 17.37 -8.53 1.67
N GLY A 170 18.55 -7.95 1.44
CA GLY A 170 18.65 -6.61 0.85
C GLY A 170 18.01 -6.51 -0.54
N ARG A 171 18.18 -7.53 -1.40
CA ARG A 171 17.55 -7.56 -2.74
C ARG A 171 16.04 -7.71 -2.63
N ARG A 172 15.58 -8.61 -1.75
CA ARG A 172 14.15 -8.87 -1.52
C ARG A 172 13.43 -7.63 -1.02
N ILE A 173 13.98 -6.96 0.00
CA ILE A 173 13.41 -5.71 0.55
C ILE A 173 13.39 -4.60 -0.50
N SER A 174 14.47 -4.44 -1.29
CA SER A 174 14.49 -3.45 -2.37
C SER A 174 13.45 -3.75 -3.44
N GLY A 175 13.30 -5.02 -3.85
CA GLY A 175 12.28 -5.44 -4.80
C GLY A 175 10.86 -5.21 -4.27
N LEU A 176 10.62 -5.51 -2.99
CA LEU A 176 9.36 -5.25 -2.30
C LEU A 176 9.00 -3.76 -2.32
N ASN A 177 9.95 -2.89 -1.95
CA ASN A 177 9.74 -1.43 -1.98
C ASN A 177 9.43 -0.91 -3.39
N ASN A 178 10.18 -1.34 -4.40
CA ASN A 178 9.92 -0.93 -5.79
C ASN A 178 8.51 -1.32 -6.27
N ARG A 179 8.06 -2.53 -5.91
CA ARG A 179 6.71 -3.01 -6.26
C ARG A 179 5.64 -2.23 -5.51
N LEU A 180 5.88 -1.88 -4.25
CA LEU A 180 4.98 -1.06 -3.44
C LEU A 180 4.86 0.36 -4.00
N ASP A 181 5.98 0.97 -4.39
CA ASP A 181 6.03 2.30 -5.03
C ASP A 181 5.19 2.32 -6.31
N TYR A 182 5.33 1.31 -7.16
CA TYR A 182 4.51 1.14 -8.37
C TYR A 182 3.01 1.03 -8.05
N CYS A 183 2.65 0.25 -7.03
CA CYS A 183 1.24 0.09 -6.66
C CYS A 183 0.64 1.42 -6.17
N GLU A 184 1.37 2.16 -5.35
CA GLU A 184 0.91 3.47 -4.89
C GLU A 184 0.82 4.50 -6.01
N GLU A 185 1.75 4.49 -6.95
CA GLU A 185 1.71 5.37 -8.11
C GLU A 185 0.44 5.12 -8.94
N LEU A 186 0.09 3.85 -9.16
CA LEU A 186 -1.16 3.49 -9.81
C LEU A 186 -2.40 3.97 -9.04
N VAL A 187 -2.42 3.81 -7.72
CA VAL A 187 -3.56 4.30 -6.91
C VAL A 187 -3.67 5.83 -6.99
N LYS A 188 -2.55 6.55 -6.90
CA LYS A 188 -2.51 8.01 -7.06
C LYS A 188 -2.99 8.45 -8.45
N MET A 189 -2.60 7.72 -9.49
CA MET A 189 -3.09 7.97 -10.85
C MET A 189 -4.61 7.84 -10.92
N VAL A 190 -5.19 6.78 -10.34
CA VAL A 190 -6.64 6.58 -10.31
C VAL A 190 -7.35 7.67 -9.52
N ASP A 191 -6.83 8.06 -8.36
CA ASP A 191 -7.40 9.14 -7.54
C ASP A 191 -7.38 10.49 -8.28
N ASN A 192 -6.30 10.79 -9.00
CA ASN A 192 -6.22 11.99 -9.84
C ASN A 192 -7.26 11.98 -10.97
N MET A 193 -7.50 10.84 -11.61
CA MET A 193 -8.56 10.71 -12.63
C MET A 193 -9.95 10.91 -12.02
N LEU A 194 -10.19 10.42 -10.80
CA LEU A 194 -11.43 10.66 -10.06
C LEU A 194 -11.61 12.15 -9.74
N ALA A 195 -10.55 12.83 -9.30
CA ALA A 195 -10.58 14.25 -9.01
C ALA A 195 -10.94 15.09 -10.25
N LEU A 196 -10.33 14.78 -11.41
CA LEU A 196 -10.62 15.44 -12.68
C LEU A 196 -12.08 15.23 -13.11
N ARG A 197 -12.63 14.02 -12.98
CA ARG A 197 -14.03 13.75 -13.28
C ARG A 197 -14.97 14.58 -12.40
N HIS A 198 -14.67 14.67 -11.11
CA HIS A 198 -15.45 15.49 -10.18
C HIS A 198 -15.38 16.99 -10.54
N ALA A 199 -14.20 17.50 -10.89
CA ALA A 199 -14.06 18.88 -11.36
C ALA A 199 -14.90 19.13 -12.61
N SER A 200 -14.84 18.25 -13.61
CA SER A 200 -15.64 18.35 -14.84
C SER A 200 -17.16 18.30 -14.57
N THR A 201 -17.62 17.48 -13.61
CA THR A 201 -19.04 17.48 -13.22
C THR A 201 -19.47 18.79 -12.56
N LEU A 202 -18.57 19.43 -11.79
CA LEU A 202 -18.82 20.73 -11.17
C LEU A 202 -18.87 21.82 -12.24
N GLU A 203 -17.96 21.79 -13.22
CA GLU A 203 -17.97 22.70 -14.37
C GLU A 203 -19.29 22.63 -15.13
N TRP A 204 -19.78 21.42 -15.44
CA TRP A 204 -21.09 21.25 -16.09
C TRP A 204 -22.25 21.80 -15.27
N MET A 205 -22.22 21.62 -13.94
CA MET A 205 -23.23 22.18 -13.05
C MET A 205 -23.24 23.72 -13.14
N ILE A 206 -22.07 24.37 -13.12
CA ILE A 206 -21.96 25.83 -13.26
C ILE A 206 -22.53 26.29 -14.61
N ILE A 207 -22.15 25.63 -15.71
CA ILE A 207 -22.65 25.98 -17.05
C ILE A 207 -24.19 25.91 -17.09
N VAL A 208 -24.77 24.85 -16.54
CA VAL A 208 -26.24 24.69 -16.49
C VAL A 208 -26.90 25.78 -15.65
N LEU A 209 -26.32 26.16 -14.51
CA LEU A 209 -26.85 27.24 -13.66
C LEU A 209 -26.87 28.57 -14.39
N ILE A 210 -25.79 28.91 -15.12
CA ILE A 210 -25.73 30.14 -15.93
C ILE A 210 -26.79 30.11 -17.05
N VAL A 211 -26.97 28.97 -17.73
CA VAL A 211 -27.99 28.84 -18.79
C VAL A 211 -29.40 29.07 -18.25
N ILE A 212 -29.71 28.53 -17.06
CA ILE A 212 -31.01 28.72 -16.41
C ILE A 212 -31.24 30.20 -16.08
N GLU A 213 -30.23 30.89 -15.54
CA GLU A 213 -30.29 32.32 -15.22
C GLU A 213 -30.57 33.16 -16.48
N VAL A 214 -29.84 32.92 -17.57
CA VAL A 214 -30.06 33.60 -18.85
C VAL A 214 -31.48 33.36 -19.39
N ILE A 215 -32.02 32.14 -19.24
CA ILE A 215 -33.40 31.85 -19.65
C ILE A 215 -34.40 32.67 -18.84
N PHE A 216 -34.24 32.76 -17.51
CA PHE A 216 -35.13 33.57 -16.67
C PHE A 216 -35.06 35.05 -17.02
N ASP A 217 -33.86 35.58 -17.26
CA ASP A 217 -33.68 36.98 -17.68
C ASP A 217 -34.38 37.26 -19.02
N VAL A 218 -34.26 36.35 -19.99
CA VAL A 218 -34.93 36.48 -21.29
C VAL A 218 -36.45 36.40 -21.14
N LEU A 219 -36.97 35.49 -20.31
CA LEU A 219 -38.40 35.39 -20.04
C LEU A 219 -38.94 36.65 -19.35
N HIS A 220 -38.20 37.19 -18.37
CA HIS A 220 -38.57 38.43 -17.68
C HIS A 220 -38.58 39.63 -18.62
N TRP A 221 -37.58 39.72 -19.50
CA TRP A 221 -37.53 40.74 -20.54
C TRP A 221 -38.71 40.64 -21.52
N ALA A 222 -39.08 39.42 -21.93
CA ALA A 222 -40.21 39.19 -22.83
C ALA A 222 -41.56 39.58 -22.21
N ASP A 223 -41.76 39.27 -20.92
CA ASP A 223 -42.98 39.66 -20.17
C ASP A 223 -43.05 41.18 -19.93
N SER A 224 -41.91 41.86 -19.90
CA SER A 224 -41.80 43.32 -19.74
C SER A 224 -42.12 44.13 -21.02
N SER A 225 -42.78 43.54 -22.02
CA SER A 225 -43.21 44.27 -23.22
C SER A 225 -44.18 45.42 -22.88
N PRO A 226 -44.04 46.59 -23.53
CA PRO A 226 -44.52 47.86 -23.00
C PRO A 226 -46.05 47.95 -22.94
N THR A 227 -46.58 48.23 -21.75
CA THR A 227 -47.97 48.67 -21.54
C THR A 227 -48.26 49.82 -22.49
N LYS A 228 -49.19 49.64 -23.43
CA LYS A 228 -49.63 50.71 -24.36
C LYS A 228 -50.14 51.89 -23.54
N VAL A 229 -49.33 52.93 -23.41
CA VAL A 229 -49.76 54.21 -22.83
C VAL A 229 -50.67 54.86 -23.85
N VAL A 230 -51.98 54.77 -23.64
CA VAL A 230 -52.98 55.47 -24.45
C VAL A 230 -52.86 56.96 -24.13
N VAL A 231 -52.23 57.72 -25.03
CA VAL A 231 -52.22 59.19 -24.96
C VAL A 231 -53.64 59.67 -25.26
N VAL A 232 -54.34 60.17 -24.24
CA VAL A 232 -55.65 60.82 -24.41
C VAL A 232 -55.42 62.12 -25.17
N GLN A 233 -55.94 62.19 -26.39
CA GLN A 233 -55.87 63.38 -27.23
C GLN A 233 -56.82 64.44 -26.64
N GLU A 234 -56.26 65.53 -26.14
CA GLU A 234 -57.01 66.66 -25.60
C GLU A 234 -57.90 67.26 -26.71
N ALA A 235 -59.20 67.30 -26.45
CA ALA A 235 -60.21 67.77 -27.40
C ALA A 235 -59.98 69.24 -27.75
N ALA A 236 -59.92 69.55 -29.05
CA ALA A 236 -59.84 70.91 -29.55
C ALA A 236 -61.04 71.74 -29.06
N ALA A 237 -60.76 72.87 -28.41
CA ALA A 237 -61.76 73.86 -28.02
C ALA A 237 -62.35 74.55 -29.27
N PRO A 238 -63.68 74.79 -29.33
CA PRO A 238 -64.27 75.52 -30.44
C PRO A 238 -63.94 77.03 -30.34
N SER A 239 -63.41 77.59 -31.43
CA SER A 239 -63.26 79.04 -31.61
C SER A 239 -64.63 79.67 -31.87
N ASN A 240 -65.11 80.49 -30.94
CA ASN A 240 -66.33 81.28 -31.08
C ASN A 240 -66.22 82.34 -32.19
N GLU A 241 -67.38 82.53 -32.82
CA GLU A 241 -67.81 83.48 -33.85
C GLU A 241 -67.49 84.98 -33.63
N ASP A 242 -67.42 85.66 -34.78
CA ASP A 242 -67.99 86.97 -35.13
C ASP A 242 -67.44 88.32 -34.62
N ARG A 243 -66.86 89.08 -35.57
CA ARG A 243 -66.99 90.54 -35.80
C ARG A 243 -66.20 90.89 -37.08
N SER A 244 -66.65 91.62 -38.10
CA SER A 244 -67.73 92.60 -38.23
C SER A 244 -68.07 92.83 -39.71
N THR A 245 -69.37 92.94 -39.97
CA THR A 245 -70.11 93.79 -40.93
C THR A 245 -69.36 94.87 -41.77
N SER A 246 -69.72 94.91 -43.05
CA SER A 246 -70.14 96.08 -43.86
C SER A 246 -69.43 97.44 -43.70
N HIS A 247 -68.61 97.83 -44.68
CA HIS A 247 -68.90 98.88 -45.68
C HIS A 247 -67.72 99.07 -46.65
#